data_AF-A0A8J8DLP4-F1
#
_entry.id   AF-A0A8J8DLP4-F1
#
_cell.length_a   1.000
_cell.length_b   1.000
_cell.length_c   1.000
_cell.angle_alpha   90.00
_cell.angle_beta   90.00
_cell.angle_gamma   90.00
#
_symmetry.space_group_name_H-M   'P 1'
#
loop_
_entity.id
_entity.type
_entity.pdbx_description
1 polymer ?
#
loop_
_entity_poly.entity_id
_entity_poly.type
_entity_poly.pdbx_seq_one_letter_code
_entity_poly.pdbx_strand_id
1 'polypeptide(L)'
;VDAIRAFVGRGIATLKGPGCAGYFGITRRESSLDKWRDIQKLLLNEFSVVITDIIRNFNEYVNWGYEEETRAWKLLPMKVKPTYNWYKSYMFRIQTLEGSKGYEEEIKDEDIYNDEEASTT
;
A
#
# COMPACT_ATOMS: atom_id res chain seq x y z
N VAL A 1 -2.32 -9.21 -2.20
CA VAL A 1 -1.14 -8.46 -1.64
C VAL A 1 -0.03 -8.30 -2.67
N ASP A 2 -0.24 -8.71 -3.91
CA ASP A 2 0.82 -8.84 -4.91
C ASP A 2 1.33 -7.49 -5.42
N ALA A 3 0.50 -6.44 -5.40
CA ALA A 3 0.99 -5.06 -5.53
C ALA A 3 2.07 -4.72 -4.49
N ILE A 4 1.94 -5.14 -3.23
CA ILE A 4 2.97 -4.87 -2.23
C ILE A 4 4.28 -5.58 -2.58
N ARG A 5 4.23 -6.79 -3.14
CA ARG A 5 5.43 -7.47 -3.66
C ARG A 5 6.02 -6.73 -4.85
N ALA A 6 5.17 -6.35 -5.81
CA ALA A 6 5.56 -5.67 -7.04
C ALA A 6 6.23 -4.31 -6.78
N PHE A 7 5.72 -3.53 -5.81
CA PHE A 7 6.19 -2.18 -5.52
C PHE A 7 7.17 -2.16 -4.34
N VAL A 8 6.74 -2.57 -3.16
CA VAL A 8 7.57 -2.50 -1.94
C VAL A 8 8.65 -3.57 -1.95
N GLY A 9 8.30 -4.81 -2.32
CA GLY A 9 9.27 -5.91 -2.43
C GLY A 9 10.41 -5.61 -3.42
N ARG A 10 10.08 -5.09 -4.61
CA ARG A 10 11.09 -4.62 -5.57
C ARG A 10 11.87 -3.42 -5.05
N GLY A 11 11.23 -2.47 -4.37
CA GLY A 11 11.90 -1.36 -3.71
C GLY A 11 12.96 -1.83 -2.72
N ILE A 12 12.65 -2.85 -1.89
CA ILE A 12 13.61 -3.47 -0.97
C ILE A 12 14.77 -4.12 -1.74
N ALA A 13 14.52 -4.77 -2.89
CA ALA A 13 15.57 -5.39 -3.72
C ALA A 13 16.61 -4.38 -4.25
N THR A 14 16.25 -3.09 -4.34
CA THR A 14 17.19 -2.03 -4.76
C THR A 14 18.16 -1.59 -3.66
N LEU A 15 17.90 -1.95 -2.41
CA LEU A 15 18.67 -1.49 -1.26
C LEU A 15 19.99 -2.26 -1.15
N LYS A 16 21.06 -1.57 -0.75
CA LYS A 16 22.44 -2.12 -0.74
C LYS A 16 22.65 -3.25 0.27
N GLY A 17 21.77 -3.42 1.26
CA GLY A 17 21.93 -4.37 2.35
C GLY A 17 21.38 -3.83 3.67
N PRO A 18 21.81 -4.39 4.83
CA PRO A 18 21.35 -3.99 6.16
C PRO A 18 21.53 -2.48 6.44
N GLY A 19 20.59 -1.89 7.19
CA GLY A 19 20.62 -0.48 7.58
C GLY A 19 20.05 0.50 6.55
N CYS A 20 19.56 0.02 5.40
CA CYS A 20 18.86 0.84 4.41
C CYS A 20 17.38 1.00 4.77
N ALA A 21 16.73 2.04 4.25
CA ALA A 21 15.34 2.37 4.56
C ALA A 21 14.43 2.34 3.32
N GLY A 22 13.16 2.04 3.56
CA GLY A 22 12.08 2.17 2.57
C GLY A 22 10.90 2.93 3.16
N TYR A 23 10.20 3.70 2.32
CA TYR A 23 9.03 4.50 2.71
C TYR A 23 7.88 4.26 1.74
N PHE A 24 6.68 4.02 2.25
CA PHE A 24 5.49 3.80 1.42
C PHE A 24 4.20 4.11 2.17
N GLY A 25 3.13 4.35 1.42
CA GLY A 25 1.80 4.62 1.96
C GLY A 25 0.93 3.37 2.03
N ILE A 26 0.19 3.17 3.12
CA ILE A 26 -0.88 2.16 3.21
C ILE A 26 -2.16 2.81 3.71
N THR A 27 -3.27 2.58 3.03
CA THR A 27 -4.53 3.27 3.35
C THR A 27 -5.37 2.43 4.30
N ARG A 28 -6.27 3.08 5.01
CA ARG A 28 -7.42 2.41 5.66
C ARG A 28 -8.70 2.52 4.80
N ARG A 29 -8.57 3.09 3.60
CA ARG A 29 -9.67 3.32 2.67
C ARG A 29 -9.93 2.11 1.78
N GLU A 30 -8.86 1.39 1.42
CA GLU A 30 -8.89 0.25 0.50
C GLU A 30 -8.15 -0.98 1.06
N SER A 31 -7.75 -0.90 2.33
CA SER A 31 -7.13 -2.00 3.05
C SER A 31 -7.69 -2.11 4.47
N SER A 32 -8.39 -3.21 4.74
CA SER A 32 -8.89 -3.62 6.04
C SER A 32 -7.73 -3.92 7.00
N LEU A 33 -8.03 -4.03 8.30
CA LEU A 33 -6.99 -4.42 9.27
C LEU A 33 -6.54 -5.87 9.09
N ASP A 34 -7.40 -6.75 8.57
CA ASP A 34 -7.02 -8.10 8.19
C ASP A 34 -6.00 -8.09 7.05
N LYS A 35 -6.24 -7.29 5.99
CA LYS A 35 -5.27 -7.10 4.92
C LYS A 35 -3.97 -6.46 5.44
N TRP A 36 -4.06 -5.50 6.35
CA TRP A 36 -2.87 -4.91 6.99
C TRP A 36 -2.04 -5.94 7.75
N ARG A 37 -2.68 -6.83 8.51
CA ARG A 37 -1.98 -7.92 9.20
C ARG A 37 -1.21 -8.79 8.20
N ASP A 38 -1.80 -9.09 7.05
CA ASP A 38 -1.17 -9.92 6.04
C ASP A 38 -0.02 -9.18 5.32
N ILE A 39 -0.17 -7.87 5.07
CA ILE A 39 0.92 -7.01 4.60
C ILE A 39 2.07 -6.96 5.62
N GLN A 40 1.78 -6.82 6.91
CA GLN A 40 2.82 -6.80 7.94
C GLN A 40 3.53 -8.15 8.06
N LYS A 41 2.79 -9.27 7.98
CA LYS A 41 3.39 -10.61 7.90
C LYS A 41 4.28 -10.76 6.67
N LEU A 42 3.86 -10.24 5.51
CA LEU A 42 4.69 -10.22 4.30
C LEU A 42 6.00 -9.47 4.53
N LEU A 43 5.95 -8.25 5.08
CA LEU A 43 7.12 -7.43 5.40
C LEU A 43 8.08 -8.13 6.39
N LEU A 44 7.54 -8.68 7.48
CA LEU A 44 8.33 -9.29 8.56
C LEU A 44 8.88 -10.67 8.21
N ASN A 45 8.10 -11.50 7.50
CA ASN A 45 8.43 -12.92 7.31
C ASN A 45 9.03 -13.21 5.94
N GLU A 46 8.51 -12.57 4.88
CA GLU A 46 9.01 -12.81 3.53
C GLU A 46 10.23 -11.93 3.24
N PHE A 47 10.13 -10.63 3.55
CA PHE A 47 11.22 -9.68 3.28
C PHE A 47 12.19 -9.49 4.45
N SER A 48 11.83 -9.96 5.65
CA SER A 48 12.67 -9.87 6.85
C SER A 48 13.14 -8.44 7.14
N VAL A 49 12.28 -7.44 6.93
CA VAL A 49 12.53 -6.03 7.30
C VAL A 49 11.82 -5.70 8.62
N VAL A 50 12.30 -4.69 9.35
CA VAL A 50 11.59 -4.17 10.52
C VAL A 50 10.76 -2.95 10.14
N ILE A 51 9.55 -2.83 10.69
CA ILE A 51 8.73 -1.62 10.59
C ILE A 51 9.10 -0.71 11.76
N THR A 52 9.58 0.49 11.46
CA THR A 52 10.01 1.45 12.51
C THR A 52 8.96 2.49 12.79
N ASP A 53 8.14 2.85 11.79
CA ASP A 53 7.16 3.92 11.92
C ASP A 53 5.89 3.58 11.14
N ILE A 54 4.74 3.90 11.75
CA ILE A 54 3.42 3.87 11.13
C ILE A 54 2.71 5.16 11.53
N ILE A 55 2.76 6.17 10.68
CA ILE A 55 2.26 7.52 11.00
C ILE A 55 0.89 7.71 10.36
N ARG A 56 -0.13 7.88 11.21
CA ARG A 56 -1.52 8.04 10.77
C ARG A 56 -1.71 9.28 9.92
N ASN A 57 -2.38 9.10 8.77
CA ASN A 57 -2.84 10.17 7.89
C ASN A 57 -1.71 11.12 7.43
N PHE A 58 -0.48 10.61 7.32
CA PHE A 58 0.67 11.40 6.90
C PHE A 58 0.53 11.89 5.46
N ASN A 59 0.03 11.02 4.56
CA ASN A 59 -0.20 11.38 3.17
C ASN A 59 -1.65 11.84 2.99
N GLU A 60 -1.83 13.05 2.47
CA GLU A 60 -3.11 13.57 2.01
C GLU A 60 -3.10 13.63 0.48
N TYR A 61 -4.10 12.99 -0.14
CA TYR A 61 -4.23 12.93 -1.59
C TYR A 61 -5.21 14.00 -2.05
N VAL A 62 -4.81 14.79 -3.04
CA VAL A 62 -5.73 15.70 -3.74
C VAL A 62 -6.79 14.84 -4.41
N ASN A 63 -8.06 15.25 -4.32
CA ASN A 63 -9.15 14.61 -5.05
C ASN A 63 -8.82 14.52 -6.55
N TRP A 64 -9.28 13.46 -7.20
CA TRP A 64 -8.93 13.17 -8.58
C TRP A 64 -9.97 13.78 -9.55
N GLY A 65 -9.83 13.54 -10.85
CA GLY A 65 -10.77 14.05 -11.86
C GLY A 65 -11.83 13.03 -12.27
N TYR A 66 -11.61 11.76 -11.94
CA TYR A 66 -12.31 10.59 -12.46
C TYR A 66 -13.18 9.89 -11.39
N GLU A 67 -13.52 10.55 -10.27
CA GLU A 67 -14.28 9.91 -9.18
C GLU A 67 -15.55 9.22 -9.67
N GLU A 68 -16.26 9.86 -10.60
CA GLU A 68 -17.57 9.39 -11.09
C GLU A 68 -17.48 8.07 -11.88
N GLU A 69 -16.28 7.71 -12.35
CA GLU A 69 -16.02 6.49 -13.13
C GLU A 69 -15.69 5.29 -12.23
N THR A 70 -15.29 5.56 -10.98
CA THR A 70 -14.78 4.56 -10.03
C THR A 70 -15.86 3.64 -9.44
N ARG A 71 -15.45 2.46 -8.97
CA ARG A 71 -16.30 1.55 -8.17
C ARG A 71 -16.88 2.24 -6.93
N ALA A 72 -16.13 3.13 -6.27
CA ALA A 72 -16.59 3.88 -5.10
C ALA A 72 -17.85 4.70 -5.43
N TRP A 73 -17.87 5.42 -6.56
CA TRP A 73 -19.04 6.19 -6.98
C TRP A 73 -20.26 5.32 -7.27
N LYS A 74 -20.05 4.14 -7.85
CA LYS A 74 -21.12 3.16 -8.12
C LYS A 74 -21.73 2.63 -6.82
N LEU A 75 -20.91 2.39 -5.80
CA LEU A 75 -21.32 1.84 -4.50
C LEU A 75 -21.97 2.87 -3.57
N LEU A 76 -21.63 4.16 -3.70
CA LEU A 76 -22.14 5.19 -2.81
C LEU A 76 -23.65 5.42 -2.97
N PRO A 77 -24.42 5.48 -1.86
CA PRO A 77 -25.85 5.77 -1.91
C PRO A 77 -26.14 7.23 -2.28
N MET A 78 -25.20 8.14 -2.01
CA MET A 78 -25.26 9.55 -2.41
C MET A 78 -24.08 9.88 -3.32
N LYS A 79 -24.40 10.42 -4.50
CA LYS A 79 -23.44 10.72 -5.57
C LYS A 79 -23.12 12.20 -5.59
N VAL A 80 -22.28 12.62 -4.66
CA VAL A 80 -21.79 14.01 -4.56
C VAL A 80 -20.27 13.97 -4.54
N LYS A 81 -19.62 14.81 -5.35
CA LYS A 81 -18.16 14.90 -5.36
C LYS A 81 -17.62 15.31 -3.99
N PRO A 82 -16.48 14.79 -3.56
CA PRO A 82 -15.88 15.16 -2.29
C PRO A 82 -15.50 16.66 -2.28
N THR A 83 -15.89 17.36 -1.22
CA THR A 83 -15.60 18.80 -1.02
C THR A 83 -14.30 19.06 -0.27
N TYR A 84 -13.61 18.00 0.17
CA TYR A 84 -12.31 18.04 0.83
C TYR A 84 -11.50 16.78 0.48
N ASN A 85 -10.20 16.78 0.74
CA ASN A 85 -9.30 15.65 0.51
C ASN A 85 -9.55 14.53 1.54
N TRP A 86 -10.51 13.66 1.21
CA TRP A 86 -11.02 12.60 2.10
C TRP A 86 -10.12 11.36 2.16
N TYR A 87 -9.34 11.16 1.10
CA TYR A 87 -8.47 10.01 0.93
C TYR A 87 -7.09 10.28 1.52
N LYS A 88 -6.71 9.47 2.50
CA LYS A 88 -5.46 9.60 3.27
C LYS A 88 -4.83 8.24 3.52
N SER A 89 -3.51 8.21 3.58
CA SER A 89 -2.76 6.99 3.90
C SER A 89 -1.80 7.20 5.07
N TYR A 90 -1.43 6.09 5.69
CA TYR A 90 -0.41 6.04 6.72
C TYR A 90 0.96 5.97 6.06
N MET A 91 1.94 6.70 6.58
CA MET A 91 3.33 6.53 6.17
C MET A 91 3.94 5.37 6.94
N PHE A 92 4.42 4.37 6.21
CA PHE A 92 5.23 3.30 6.74
C PHE A 92 6.71 3.62 6.48
N ARG A 93 7.54 3.46 7.51
CA ARG A 93 8.99 3.36 7.37
C ARG A 93 9.42 1.95 7.72
N ILE A 94 10.19 1.34 6.84
CA ILE A 94 10.86 0.06 7.09
C ILE A 94 12.38 0.24 7.06
N GLN A 95 13.09 -0.68 7.71
CA GLN A 95 14.54 -0.75 7.67
C GLN A 95 15.00 -2.18 7.46
N THR A 96 15.99 -2.37 6.59
CA THR A 96 16.63 -3.66 6.36
C THR A 96 17.55 -4.04 7.52
N LEU A 97 17.57 -5.31 7.84
CA LEU A 97 18.42 -5.96 8.83
C LEU A 97 19.24 -7.07 8.15
N GLU A 98 20.07 -7.75 8.93
CA GLU A 98 20.72 -8.98 8.46
C GLU A 98 19.67 -10.01 8.02
N GLY A 99 19.84 -10.59 6.84
CA GLY A 99 18.88 -11.52 6.24
C GLY A 99 17.67 -10.89 5.53
N SER A 100 17.55 -9.55 5.49
CA SER A 100 16.52 -8.90 4.67
C SER A 100 16.71 -9.22 3.18
N LYS A 101 15.60 -9.41 2.48
CA LYS A 101 15.58 -9.65 1.03
C LYS A 101 14.40 -8.95 0.36
N GLY A 102 14.60 -8.53 -0.89
CA GLY A 102 13.53 -7.99 -1.71
C GLY A 102 12.72 -9.07 -2.44
N TYR A 103 11.91 -8.63 -3.39
CA TYR A 103 11.13 -9.49 -4.28
C TYR A 103 11.58 -9.30 -5.72
N GLU A 104 12.01 -10.38 -6.38
CA GLU A 104 12.59 -10.34 -7.73
C GLU A 104 11.77 -11.12 -8.76
N GLU A 105 10.87 -12.00 -8.31
CA GLU A 105 10.08 -12.87 -9.19
C GLU A 105 9.08 -12.10 -10.06
N GLU A 106 8.60 -12.76 -11.10
CA GLU A 106 7.53 -12.26 -11.97
C GLU A 106 6.19 -12.21 -11.21
N ILE A 107 5.47 -11.10 -11.35
CA ILE A 107 4.09 -11.00 -10.86
C ILE A 107 3.18 -11.52 -11.96
N LYS A 108 2.53 -12.66 -11.71
CA LYS A 108 1.65 -13.32 -12.69
C LYS A 108 0.23 -12.78 -12.70
N ASP A 109 -0.13 -11.98 -11.71
CA ASP A 109 -1.47 -11.39 -11.61
C ASP A 109 -1.61 -10.25 -12.62
N GLU A 110 -2.65 -10.33 -13.45
CA GLU A 110 -2.93 -9.33 -14.49
C GLU A 110 -3.55 -8.06 -13.89
N ASP A 111 -4.22 -8.16 -12.73
CA ASP A 111 -4.84 -7.02 -12.05
C ASP A 111 -4.35 -6.88 -10.61
N ILE A 112 -3.25 -6.13 -10.46
CA ILE A 112 -2.67 -5.84 -9.15
C ILE A 112 -3.36 -4.69 -8.42
N TYR A 113 -4.31 -3.99 -9.06
CA TYR A 113 -4.93 -2.78 -8.49
C TYR A 113 -6.29 -3.08 -7.87
N ASN A 114 -7.03 -4.04 -8.40
CA ASN A 114 -8.38 -4.34 -7.94
C ASN A 114 -8.40 -5.62 -7.08
N ASP A 115 -8.94 -5.47 -5.87
CA ASP A 115 -9.40 -6.59 -5.06
C ASP A 115 -10.76 -6.25 -4.42
N GLU A 116 -11.27 -7.11 -3.56
CA GLU A 116 -12.60 -6.92 -2.94
C GLU A 116 -12.75 -5.59 -2.19
N GLU A 117 -11.66 -5.03 -1.65
CA GLU A 117 -11.65 -3.82 -0.84
C GLU A 117 -11.25 -2.55 -1.62
N ALA A 118 -10.59 -2.71 -2.77
CA ALA A 118 -10.25 -1.59 -3.66
C ALA A 118 -11.52 -1.00 -4.31
N SER A 119 -11.59 0.32 -4.42
CA SER A 119 -12.76 1.00 -4.95
C SER A 119 -12.49 2.29 -5.73
N THR A 120 -11.26 2.82 -5.73
CA THR A 120 -10.98 4.12 -6.37
C THR A 120 -10.54 4.03 -7.84
N THR A 121 -10.90 2.94 -8.51
CA THR A 121 -10.68 2.64 -9.94
C THR A 121 -11.98 2.23 -10.62
#